data_AF-A0A5B3GHM6-F1
#
_entry.id   AF-A0A5B3GHM6-F1
#
_cell.length_a   1.000
_cell.length_b   1.000
_cell.length_c   1.000
_cell.angle_alpha   90.00
_cell.angle_beta   90.00
_cell.angle_gamma   90.00
#
_symmetry.space_group_name_H-M   'P 1'
#
loop_
_entity.id
_entity.type
_entity.pdbx_description
1 polymer ?
#
loop_
_entity_poly.entity_id
_entity_poly.type
_entity_poly.pdbx_seq_one_letter_code
_entity_poly.pdbx_strand_id
1 'polypeptide(L)'
;MENEEVLNQFGKMYIESVRDNSLHTLDNILNGGAKASSIKKLNEELKSLSLTTDTIKLIQRIATRMVDATLHNTLFLFEQELDGWQISNPDEEIDSIANISDGLSGELYSSNGWIKKYSRYEDCE
;
A
#
# COMPACT_ATOMS: atom_id res chain seq x y z
N MET A 1 1.36 -25.19 0.62
CA MET A 1 1.11 -24.61 1.96
C MET A 1 -0.39 -24.56 2.22
N GLU A 2 -0.86 -24.20 3.43
CA GLU A 2 -2.29 -23.92 3.63
C GLU A 2 -2.65 -22.61 2.90
N ASN A 3 -3.85 -22.52 2.30
CA ASN A 3 -4.29 -21.35 1.53
C ASN A 3 -4.10 -20.02 2.29
N GLU A 4 -4.39 -20.02 3.59
CA GLU A 4 -4.19 -18.87 4.47
C GLU A 4 -2.72 -18.44 4.55
N GLU A 5 -1.78 -19.39 4.52
CA GLU A 5 -0.34 -19.10 4.60
C GLU A 5 0.15 -18.41 3.31
N VAL A 6 -0.29 -18.91 2.15
CA VAL A 6 0.03 -18.32 0.84
C VAL A 6 -0.58 -16.90 0.73
N LEU A 7 -1.83 -16.75 1.16
CA LEU A 7 -2.52 -15.47 1.19
C LEU A 7 -1.80 -14.45 2.09
N ASN A 8 -1.36 -14.89 3.27
CA ASN A 8 -0.57 -14.06 4.18
C ASN A 8 0.82 -13.69 3.62
N GLN A 9 1.48 -14.61 2.92
CA GLN A 9 2.75 -14.34 2.26
C GLN A 9 2.60 -13.26 1.18
N PHE A 10 1.59 -13.38 0.32
CA PHE A 10 1.26 -12.35 -0.65
C PHE A 10 0.95 -11.02 0.03
N GLY A 11 0.08 -11.03 1.05
CA GLY A 11 -0.30 -9.85 1.81
C GLY A 11 0.91 -9.11 2.39
N LYS A 12 1.84 -9.85 2.98
CA LYS A 12 3.11 -9.28 3.49
C LYS A 12 3.91 -8.62 2.37
N MET A 13 4.14 -9.32 1.25
CA MET A 13 4.87 -8.74 0.12
C MET A 13 4.18 -7.50 -0.43
N TYR A 14 2.85 -7.52 -0.52
CA TYR A 14 2.04 -6.42 -1.03
C TYR A 14 2.16 -5.17 -0.15
N ILE A 15 2.07 -5.33 1.18
CA ILE A 15 2.24 -4.22 2.11
C ILE A 15 3.68 -3.68 2.12
N GLU A 16 4.67 -4.55 2.32
CA GLU A 16 6.07 -4.12 2.45
C GLU A 16 6.62 -3.53 1.14
N SER A 17 6.25 -4.12 -0.01
CA SER A 17 6.82 -3.73 -1.30
C SER A 17 6.06 -2.61 -2.00
N VAL A 18 4.76 -2.45 -1.72
CA VAL A 18 3.91 -1.45 -2.39
C VAL A 18 3.54 -0.32 -1.42
N ARG A 19 2.82 -0.62 -0.33
CA ARG A 19 2.36 0.41 0.62
C ARG A 19 3.54 1.13 1.26
N ASP A 20 4.38 0.40 1.97
CA ASP A 20 5.48 0.95 2.77
C ASP A 20 6.49 1.70 1.91
N ASN A 21 6.81 1.17 0.72
CA ASN A 21 7.72 1.86 -0.21
C ASN A 21 7.11 3.17 -0.75
N SER A 22 5.79 3.21 -0.99
CA SER A 22 5.08 4.42 -1.40
C SER A 22 5.09 5.47 -0.29
N LEU A 23 4.83 5.07 0.95
CA LEU A 23 4.88 5.95 2.12
C LEU A 23 6.30 6.42 2.45
N HIS A 24 7.30 5.56 2.24
CA HIS A 24 8.71 5.97 2.36
C HIS A 24 9.10 7.01 1.32
N THR A 25 8.55 6.91 0.10
CA THR A 25 8.74 7.94 -0.92
C THR A 25 8.13 9.27 -0.50
N LEU A 26 6.92 9.24 0.10
CA LEU A 26 6.28 10.42 0.67
C LEU A 26 7.13 11.06 1.77
N ASP A 27 7.66 10.28 2.72
CA ASP A 27 8.55 10.79 3.77
C ASP A 27 9.79 11.46 3.17
N ASN A 28 10.37 10.87 2.13
CA ASN A 28 11.52 11.45 1.45
C ASN A 28 11.19 12.77 0.72
N ILE A 29 9.98 12.89 0.15
CA ILE A 29 9.48 14.13 -0.45
C ILE A 29 9.31 15.21 0.62
N LEU A 30 8.72 14.89 1.76
CA LEU A 30 8.43 15.87 2.82
C LEU A 30 9.68 16.30 3.58
N ASN A 31 10.56 15.35 3.91
CA ASN A 31 11.74 15.61 4.77
C ASN A 31 13.02 15.94 3.98
N GLY A 32 13.01 15.81 2.64
CA GLY A 32 14.15 16.14 1.79
C GLY A 32 15.26 15.08 1.81
N GLY A 33 14.93 13.82 2.08
CA GLY A 33 15.87 12.69 2.13
C GLY A 33 16.32 12.16 0.76
N ALA A 34 15.66 12.57 -0.33
CA ALA A 34 15.89 11.97 -1.64
C ALA A 34 17.09 12.54 -2.42
N LYS A 35 17.81 11.64 -3.10
CA LYS A 35 18.90 12.00 -4.03
C LYS A 35 18.40 12.36 -5.43
N ALA A 36 17.26 11.81 -5.84
CA ALA A 36 16.68 12.01 -7.18
C ALA A 36 16.25 13.46 -7.40
N SER A 37 16.56 14.01 -8.58
CA SER A 37 16.32 15.43 -8.92
C SER A 37 14.83 15.80 -8.93
N SER A 38 13.95 14.90 -9.38
CA SER A 38 12.50 15.11 -9.38
C SER A 38 11.93 15.28 -7.97
N ILE A 39 12.37 14.46 -7.02
CA ILE A 39 11.92 14.53 -5.62
C ILE A 39 12.49 15.77 -4.93
N LYS A 40 13.75 16.12 -5.22
CA LYS A 40 14.35 17.36 -4.69
C LYS A 40 13.56 18.60 -5.10
N LYS A 41 13.14 18.69 -6.36
CA LYS A 41 12.33 19.80 -6.86
C LYS A 41 11.00 19.92 -6.10
N LEU A 42 10.28 18.81 -5.90
CA LEU A 42 9.05 18.80 -5.11
C LEU A 42 9.30 19.24 -3.66
N ASN A 43 10.40 18.80 -3.03
CA ASN A 43 10.74 19.24 -1.68
C ASN A 43 11.04 20.74 -1.60
N GLU A 44 11.76 21.31 -2.57
CA GLU A 44 12.04 22.75 -2.65
C GLU A 44 10.76 23.57 -2.85
N GLU A 45 9.88 23.12 -3.73
CA GLU A 45 8.55 23.72 -3.93
C GLU A 45 7.75 23.70 -2.62
N LEU A 46 7.70 22.56 -1.92
CA LEU A 46 7.02 22.46 -0.62
C LEU A 46 7.63 23.38 0.45
N LYS A 47 8.96 23.47 0.53
CA LYS A 47 9.65 24.38 1.45
C LYS A 47 9.31 25.85 1.18
N SER A 48 9.16 26.23 -0.08
CA SER A 48 8.79 27.60 -0.45
C SER A 48 7.40 28.02 0.05
N LEU A 49 6.51 27.07 0.31
CA LEU A 49 5.15 27.31 0.79
C LEU A 49 5.06 27.60 2.30
N SER A 50 6.16 27.50 3.05
CA SER A 50 6.19 27.76 4.51
C SER A 50 5.12 26.99 5.29
N LEU A 51 4.93 25.71 4.95
CA LEU A 51 3.91 24.86 5.55
C LEU A 51 4.13 24.66 7.06
N THR A 52 3.04 24.68 7.82
CA THR A 52 3.08 24.33 9.25
C THR A 52 3.20 22.82 9.44
N THR A 53 3.68 22.39 10.61
CA THR A 53 3.72 20.97 11.00
C THR A 53 2.36 20.30 10.88
N ASP A 54 1.28 20.99 11.25
CA ASP A 54 -0.09 20.44 11.15
C ASP A 54 -0.53 20.26 9.69
N THR A 55 -0.11 21.17 8.80
CA THR A 55 -0.38 21.04 7.37
C THR A 55 0.39 19.86 6.77
N ILE A 56 1.65 19.67 7.17
CA ILE A 56 2.46 18.51 6.75
C ILE A 56 1.81 17.21 7.22
N LYS A 57 1.36 17.14 8.48
CA LYS A 57 0.62 15.97 9.00
C LYS A 57 -0.69 15.72 8.23
N LEU A 58 -1.41 16.77 7.85
CA LEU A 58 -2.61 16.62 7.03
C LEU A 58 -2.28 16.06 5.64
N ILE A 59 -1.22 16.56 5.00
CA ILE A 59 -0.74 16.02 3.71
C ILE A 59 -0.36 14.55 3.85
N GLN A 60 0.36 14.18 4.91
CA GLN A 60 0.71 12.78 5.19
C GLN A 60 -0.53 11.90 5.28
N ARG A 61 -1.53 12.31 6.09
CA ARG A 61 -2.78 11.55 6.25
C ARG A 61 -3.57 11.42 4.94
N ILE A 62 -3.66 12.50 4.13
CA ILE A 62 -4.32 12.46 2.83
C ILE A 62 -3.60 11.49 1.89
N ALA A 63 -2.28 11.60 1.78
CA ALA A 63 -1.50 10.76 0.89
C ALA A 63 -1.54 9.28 1.32
N THR A 64 -1.44 8.98 2.61
CA THR A 64 -1.60 7.60 3.12
C THR A 64 -2.98 7.04 2.79
N ARG A 65 -4.05 7.81 2.99
CA ARG A 65 -5.40 7.38 2.61
C ARG A 65 -5.54 7.11 1.11
N MET A 66 -4.88 7.91 0.26
CA MET A 66 -4.89 7.69 -1.20
C MET A 66 -4.10 6.44 -1.61
N VAL A 67 -2.97 6.16 -0.95
CA VAL A 67 -2.22 4.92 -1.14
C VAL A 67 -3.10 3.73 -0.75
N ASP A 68 -3.70 3.76 0.44
CA ASP A 68 -4.54 2.67 0.95
C ASP A 68 -5.76 2.41 0.05
N ALA A 69 -6.42 3.47 -0.42
CA ALA A 69 -7.51 3.36 -1.38
C ALA A 69 -7.07 2.75 -2.72
N THR A 70 -5.86 3.08 -3.18
CA THR A 70 -5.31 2.52 -4.43
C THR A 70 -5.01 1.04 -4.27
N LEU A 71 -4.45 0.63 -3.13
CA LEU A 71 -4.22 -0.78 -2.80
C LEU A 71 -5.55 -1.55 -2.81
N HIS A 72 -6.55 -1.04 -2.10
CA HIS A 72 -7.88 -1.63 -2.05
C HIS A 72 -8.50 -1.78 -3.44
N ASN A 73 -8.53 -0.70 -4.21
CA ASN A 73 -9.10 -0.73 -5.56
C ASN A 73 -8.35 -1.69 -6.49
N THR A 74 -7.04 -1.87 -6.30
CA THR A 74 -6.24 -2.83 -7.07
C THR A 74 -6.62 -4.26 -6.71
N LEU A 75 -6.75 -4.59 -5.42
CA LEU A 75 -7.19 -5.92 -5.01
C LEU A 75 -8.63 -6.18 -5.45
N PHE A 76 -9.52 -5.20 -5.29
CA PHE A 76 -10.90 -5.29 -5.72
C PHE A 76 -11.02 -5.51 -7.23
N LEU A 77 -10.17 -4.88 -8.04
CA LEU A 77 -10.10 -5.14 -9.49
C LEU A 77 -9.89 -6.62 -9.80
N PHE A 78 -8.96 -7.29 -9.11
CA PHE A 78 -8.70 -8.71 -9.31
C PHE A 78 -9.72 -9.62 -8.64
N GLU A 79 -10.36 -9.17 -7.56
CA GLU A 79 -11.48 -9.86 -6.91
C GLU A 79 -12.71 -9.96 -7.83
N GLN A 80 -12.94 -8.93 -8.66
CA GLN A 80 -14.07 -8.91 -9.61
C GLN A 80 -13.83 -9.75 -10.88
N GLU A 81 -12.62 -10.30 -11.06
CA GLU A 81 -12.23 -11.08 -12.24
C GLU A 81 -12.62 -10.44 -13.59
N LEU A 82 -12.51 -9.11 -13.68
CA LEU A 82 -12.89 -8.37 -14.88
C LEU A 82 -12.08 -8.87 -16.09
N ASP A 83 -12.79 -9.30 -17.14
CA ASP A 83 -12.22 -9.88 -18.36
C ASP A 83 -11.29 -11.09 -18.13
N GLY A 84 -11.42 -11.77 -16.98
CA GLY A 84 -10.61 -12.95 -16.64
C GLY A 84 -9.19 -12.66 -16.17
N TRP A 85 -8.86 -11.40 -15.83
CA TRP A 85 -7.56 -11.07 -15.23
C TRP A 85 -7.47 -11.57 -13.79
N GLN A 86 -6.37 -12.28 -13.47
CA GLN A 86 -6.14 -12.91 -12.16
C GLN A 86 -4.68 -12.72 -11.69
N ILE A 87 -4.46 -12.87 -10.39
CA ILE A 87 -3.13 -12.97 -9.78
C ILE A 87 -2.89 -14.44 -9.43
N SER A 88 -1.98 -15.09 -10.16
CA SER A 88 -1.62 -16.50 -9.98
C SER A 88 -0.23 -16.68 -9.36
N ASN A 89 -0.02 -17.81 -8.70
CA ASN A 89 1.28 -18.29 -8.26
C ASN A 89 1.42 -19.79 -8.59
N PRO A 90 2.05 -20.15 -9.72
CA PRO A 90 2.18 -21.55 -10.16
C PRO A 90 2.97 -22.43 -9.19
N ASP A 91 3.96 -21.87 -8.48
CA ASP A 91 4.80 -22.63 -7.54
C ASP A 91 4.00 -23.09 -6.31
N GLU A 92 2.94 -22.36 -5.96
CA GLU A 92 2.02 -22.69 -4.86
C GLU A 92 0.70 -23.30 -5.35
N GLU A 93 0.60 -23.65 -6.64
CA GLU A 93 -0.62 -24.18 -7.29
C GLU A 93 -1.86 -23.27 -7.14
N ILE A 94 -1.65 -21.95 -7.16
CA ILE A 94 -2.73 -20.94 -7.08
C ILE A 94 -3.01 -20.35 -8.46
N ASP A 95 -4.20 -20.62 -9.00
CA ASP A 95 -4.68 -20.02 -10.24
C ASP A 95 -5.16 -18.57 -10.06
N SER A 96 -5.76 -18.27 -8.91
CA SER A 96 -6.20 -16.92 -8.55
C SER A 96 -6.17 -16.75 -7.04
N ILE A 97 -5.48 -15.70 -6.56
CA ILE A 97 -5.47 -15.38 -5.14
C ILE A 97 -6.85 -14.98 -4.62
N ALA A 98 -7.74 -14.48 -5.48
CA ALA A 98 -9.11 -14.17 -5.11
C ALA A 98 -9.89 -15.45 -4.72
N ASN A 99 -9.56 -16.60 -5.31
CA ASN A 99 -10.23 -17.88 -5.01
C ASN A 99 -9.87 -18.47 -3.64
N ILE A 100 -8.80 -17.99 -3.02
CA ILE A 100 -8.33 -18.46 -1.70
C ILE A 100 -8.58 -17.46 -0.57
N SER A 101 -9.29 -16.36 -0.85
CA SER A 101 -9.70 -15.35 0.12
C SER A 101 -11.23 -15.23 0.17
N ASP A 102 -11.79 -14.98 1.35
CA ASP A 102 -13.22 -14.71 1.53
C ASP A 102 -13.61 -13.25 1.18
N GLY A 103 -12.63 -12.45 0.76
CA GLY A 103 -12.79 -11.05 0.37
C GLY A 103 -11.43 -10.37 0.25
N LEU A 104 -10.80 -10.49 -0.91
CA LEU A 104 -9.40 -10.14 -1.14
C LEU A 104 -9.08 -8.70 -0.77
N SER A 105 -9.93 -7.76 -1.18
CA SER A 105 -9.77 -6.34 -0.85
C SER A 105 -9.99 -6.02 0.64
N GLY A 106 -10.74 -6.88 1.33
CA GLY A 106 -11.01 -6.81 2.77
C GLY A 106 -9.85 -7.27 3.64
N GLU A 107 -8.96 -8.13 3.12
CA GLU A 107 -7.77 -8.63 3.81
C GLU A 107 -6.81 -7.52 4.27
N LEU A 108 -6.87 -6.35 3.64
CA LEU A 108 -6.10 -5.17 4.04
C LEU A 108 -6.44 -4.72 5.46
N TYR A 109 -7.69 -4.89 5.87
CA TYR A 109 -8.30 -4.26 7.04
C TYR A 109 -8.64 -5.28 8.13
N SER A 110 -9.09 -4.80 9.29
CA SER A 110 -9.43 -5.54 10.53
C SER A 110 -8.30 -5.65 11.57
N SER A 111 -8.64 -6.20 12.74
CA SER A 111 -7.68 -6.47 13.82
C SER A 111 -6.54 -7.41 13.42
N ASN A 112 -6.75 -8.22 12.37
CA ASN A 112 -5.75 -9.14 11.80
C ASN A 112 -5.39 -8.79 10.34
N GLY A 113 -5.80 -7.63 9.84
CA GLY A 113 -5.57 -7.21 8.46
C GLY A 113 -4.10 -7.01 8.12
N TRP A 114 -3.76 -7.13 6.83
CA TRP A 114 -2.38 -7.06 6.35
C TRP A 114 -1.70 -5.74 6.69
N ILE A 115 -2.40 -4.60 6.61
CA ILE A 115 -1.84 -3.30 6.98
C ILE A 115 -1.36 -3.35 8.42
N LYS A 116 -2.24 -3.71 9.35
CA LYS A 116 -1.90 -3.78 10.78
C LYS A 116 -0.83 -4.83 11.09
N LYS A 117 -0.81 -5.95 10.36
CA LYS A 117 0.10 -7.08 10.60
C LYS A 117 1.51 -6.85 10.07
N TYR A 118 1.65 -6.16 8.94
CA TYR A 118 2.91 -6.11 8.19
C TYR A 118 3.46 -4.70 7.94
N SER A 119 2.64 -3.65 8.01
CA SER A 119 3.09 -2.27 7.74
C SER A 119 4.00 -1.75 8.84
N ARG A 120 5.03 -0.99 8.46
CA ARG A 120 5.84 -0.19 9.40
C ARG A 120 5.25 1.19 9.67
N TYR A 121 4.29 1.61 8.85
CA TYR A 121 3.54 2.85 9.00
C TYR A 121 2.26 2.59 9.78
N GLU A 122 1.93 3.51 10.70
CA GLU A 122 0.66 3.47 11.43
C GLU A 122 -0.53 3.46 10.47
N ASP A 123 -1.61 2.85 10.93
CA ASP A 123 -2.87 2.87 10.21
C ASP A 123 -3.47 4.28 10.21
N CYS A 124 -4.29 4.60 9.22
CA CYS A 124 -4.91 5.92 9.11
C CYS A 124 -6.16 6.11 9.99
N GLU A 125 -6.56 5.09 10.75
CA GLU A 125 -7.75 5.06 11.60
C GLU A 125 -7.58 5.79 12.94
#